data_AF-F6F0D8-F1
#
_entry.id   AF-F6F0D8-F1
#
_cell.length_a   1.000
_cell.length_b   1.000
_cell.length_c   1.000
_cell.angle_alpha   90.00
_cell.angle_beta   90.00
_cell.angle_gamma   90.00
#
_symmetry.space_group_name_H-M   'P 1'
#
loop_
_entity.id
_entity.type
_entity.pdbx_description
1 polymer ?
#
loop_
_entity_poly.entity_id
_entity_poly.type
_entity_poly.pdbx_seq_one_letter_code
_entity_poly.pdbx_strand_id
1 'polypeptide(L)'
;MTFTLNEIALLAIALLVGLVLGLIMSGRGKYRRYWRDEQSAHGRTINDRDARLTAAQERIAELERQSGPIGPGTAEAVAGAVHGRDNLSRIHGITPQDEIALNEAGYHRYGQIAAMGSEQEATLETRLGLKPGVIAREEWREQARLLDARKDEEHARLYQRRATHV
;
A
#
# COMPACT_ATOMS: atom_id res chain seq x y z
N MET A 1 -46.08 62.84 -47.64
CA MET A 1 -45.28 63.14 -46.44
C MET A 1 -43.85 62.73 -46.72
N THR A 2 -42.97 63.69 -47.00
CA THR A 2 -41.55 63.42 -47.28
C THR A 2 -40.79 63.42 -45.96
N PHE A 3 -40.24 62.27 -45.58
CA PHE A 3 -39.38 62.15 -44.40
C PHE A 3 -38.17 63.06 -44.56
N THR A 4 -37.85 63.84 -43.53
CA THR A 4 -36.66 64.69 -43.53
C THR A 4 -35.41 63.84 -43.34
N LEU A 5 -34.26 64.29 -43.84
CA LEU A 5 -32.98 63.57 -43.72
C LEU A 5 -32.64 63.23 -42.26
N ASN A 6 -33.00 64.13 -41.33
CA ASN A 6 -32.81 63.94 -39.89
C ASN A 6 -33.70 62.84 -39.31
N GLU A 7 -34.93 62.71 -39.81
CA GLU A 7 -35.87 61.69 -39.37
C GLU A 7 -35.42 60.29 -39.81
N ILE A 8 -34.92 60.18 -41.03
CA ILE A 8 -34.29 58.95 -41.54
C ILE A 8 -33.03 58.61 -40.72
N ALA A 9 -32.22 59.62 -40.37
CA ALA A 9 -31.02 59.41 -39.55
C ALA A 9 -31.36 58.92 -38.13
N LEU A 10 -32.39 59.48 -37.49
CA LEU A 10 -32.85 59.06 -36.16
C LEU A 10 -33.39 57.62 -36.18
N LEU A 11 -34.15 57.24 -37.21
CA LEU A 11 -34.65 55.87 -37.37
C LEU A 11 -33.50 54.87 -37.58
N ALA A 12 -32.48 55.24 -38.37
CA ALA A 12 -31.31 54.39 -38.59
C ALA A 12 -30.52 54.17 -37.28
N ILE A 13 -30.34 55.22 -36.47
CA ILE A 13 -29.67 55.12 -35.17
C ILE A 13 -30.47 54.23 -34.21
N ALA A 14 -31.79 54.41 -34.12
CA ALA A 14 -32.63 53.59 -33.25
C ALA A 14 -32.60 52.11 -33.64
N LEU A 15 -32.59 51.80 -34.94
CA LEU A 15 -32.48 50.45 -35.46
C LEU A 15 -31.12 49.82 -35.12
N LEU A 16 -30.03 50.57 -35.29
CA LEU A 16 -28.68 50.10 -34.93
C LEU A 16 -28.56 49.84 -33.42
N VAL A 17 -29.10 50.72 -32.58
CA VAL A 17 -29.09 50.55 -31.12
C VAL A 17 -29.90 49.31 -30.71
N GLY A 18 -31.08 49.12 -31.29
CA GLY A 18 -31.90 47.92 -31.05
C GLY A 18 -31.21 46.62 -31.50
N LEU A 19 -30.53 46.66 -32.65
CA LEU A 19 -29.80 45.52 -33.19
C LEU A 19 -28.59 45.14 -32.31
N VAL A 20 -27.83 46.14 -31.84
CA VAL A 20 -26.70 45.94 -30.91
C VAL A 20 -27.19 45.39 -29.57
N LEU A 21 -28.26 45.94 -29.01
CA LEU A 21 -28.86 45.45 -27.76
C LEU A 21 -29.38 44.01 -27.90
N GLY A 22 -30.04 43.69 -29.02
CA GLY A 22 -30.51 42.34 -29.31
C GLY A 22 -29.36 41.31 -29.42
N LEU A 23 -28.26 41.68 -30.07
CA LEU A 23 -27.06 40.84 -30.19
C LEU A 23 -26.42 40.57 -28.82
N ILE A 24 -26.27 41.60 -27.99
CA ILE A 24 -25.69 41.49 -26.63
C ILE A 24 -26.54 40.58 -25.74
N MET A 25 -27.88 40.65 -25.84
CA MET A 25 -28.78 39.84 -25.03
C MET A 25 -28.81 38.37 -25.50
N SER A 26 -28.72 38.12 -26.82
CA SER A 26 -28.81 36.76 -27.39
C SER A 26 -27.58 35.87 -27.09
N GLY A 27 -26.41 36.47 -26.85
CA GLY A 27 -25.15 35.74 -26.61
C GLY A 27 -24.95 35.16 -25.20
N ARG A 28 -25.72 35.61 -24.19
CA ARG A 28 -25.47 35.25 -22.77
C ARG A 28 -26.10 33.91 -22.32
N GLY A 29 -27.03 33.35 -23.10
CA GLY A 29 -27.84 32.19 -22.68
C GLY A 29 -27.23 30.81 -22.94
N LYS A 30 -26.47 30.63 -24.03
CA LYS A 30 -25.96 29.31 -24.44
C LYS A 30 -24.67 28.90 -23.72
N TYR A 31 -23.80 29.85 -23.37
CA TYR A 31 -22.52 29.56 -22.70
C TYR A 31 -22.68 29.12 -21.24
N ARG A 32 -23.75 29.51 -20.53
CA ARG A 32 -23.96 29.12 -19.12
C ARG A 32 -24.24 27.63 -18.91
N ARG A 33 -24.68 26.88 -19.93
CA ARG A 33 -25.01 25.46 -19.79
C ARG A 33 -23.78 24.57 -19.92
N TYR A 34 -22.92 24.82 -20.92
CA TYR A 34 -21.65 24.09 -21.09
C TYR A 34 -20.72 24.23 -19.87
N TRP A 35 -20.57 25.44 -19.33
CA TRP A 35 -19.74 25.68 -18.14
C TRP A 35 -20.29 25.05 -16.85
N ARG A 36 -21.62 24.86 -16.74
CA ARG A 36 -22.26 24.23 -15.57
C ARG A 36 -22.21 22.71 -15.66
N ASP A 37 -22.28 22.17 -16.86
CA ASP A 37 -22.16 20.73 -17.10
C ASP A 37 -20.72 20.24 -16.87
N GLU A 38 -19.70 20.97 -17.34
CA GLU A 38 -18.27 20.64 -17.08
C GLU A 38 -17.90 20.69 -15.60
N GLN A 39 -18.34 21.71 -14.86
CA GLN A 39 -18.06 21.81 -13.41
C GLN A 39 -18.79 20.72 -12.60
N SER A 40 -20.00 20.33 -13.02
CA SER A 40 -20.75 19.27 -12.35
C SER A 40 -20.16 17.87 -12.58
N ALA A 41 -19.55 17.62 -13.76
CA ALA A 41 -18.91 16.35 -14.08
C ALA A 41 -17.63 16.14 -13.24
N HIS A 42 -16.80 17.18 -13.07
CA HIS A 42 -15.61 17.09 -12.23
C HIS A 42 -15.95 16.87 -10.75
N GLY A 43 -16.95 17.59 -10.22
CA GLY A 43 -17.39 17.41 -8.83
C GLY A 43 -17.91 16.00 -8.53
N ARG A 44 -18.63 15.37 -9.48
CA ARG A 44 -19.14 13.99 -9.30
C ARG A 44 -18.01 12.98 -9.13
N THR A 45 -16.90 13.14 -9.85
CA THR A 45 -15.77 12.19 -9.76
C THR A 45 -15.04 12.26 -8.42
N ILE A 46 -14.94 13.46 -7.84
CA ILE A 46 -14.33 13.64 -6.51
C ILE A 46 -15.26 13.06 -5.44
N ASN A 47 -16.55 13.39 -5.49
CA ASN A 47 -17.53 12.89 -4.52
C ASN A 47 -17.67 11.36 -4.52
N ASP A 48 -17.63 10.71 -5.69
CA ASP A 48 -17.67 9.24 -5.78
C ASP A 48 -16.42 8.60 -5.17
N ARG A 49 -15.25 9.21 -5.37
CA ARG A 49 -14.01 8.74 -4.73
C ARG A 49 -14.07 8.90 -3.21
N ASP A 50 -14.53 10.05 -2.72
CA ASP A 50 -14.66 10.31 -1.28
C ASP A 50 -15.69 9.38 -0.63
N ALA A 51 -16.80 9.08 -1.31
CA ALA A 51 -17.79 8.12 -0.85
C ALA A 51 -17.21 6.69 -0.75
N ARG A 52 -16.35 6.29 -1.68
CA ARG A 52 -15.67 4.98 -1.61
C ARG A 52 -14.65 4.92 -0.49
N LEU A 53 -13.89 6.00 -0.26
CA LEU A 53 -12.89 6.06 0.81
C LEU A 53 -13.56 6.02 2.19
N THR A 54 -14.61 6.79 2.39
CA THR A 54 -15.39 6.79 3.64
C THR A 54 -16.03 5.43 3.90
N ALA A 55 -16.67 4.81 2.90
CA ALA A 55 -17.22 3.45 3.04
C ALA A 55 -16.14 2.40 3.36
N ALA A 56 -14.94 2.52 2.78
CA ALA A 56 -13.82 1.64 3.09
C ALA A 56 -13.32 1.85 4.53
N GLN A 57 -13.20 3.10 4.98
CA GLN A 57 -12.80 3.45 6.34
C GLN A 57 -13.81 2.95 7.38
N GLU A 58 -15.11 3.07 7.12
CA GLU A 58 -16.15 2.55 8.00
C GLU A 58 -16.06 1.03 8.12
N ARG A 59 -15.81 0.34 7.01
CA ARG A 59 -15.65 -1.11 6.98
C ARG A 59 -14.40 -1.56 7.73
N ILE A 60 -13.29 -0.82 7.62
CA ILE A 60 -12.08 -1.05 8.43
C ILE A 60 -12.39 -0.82 9.92
N ALA A 61 -13.04 0.29 10.28
CA ALA A 61 -13.38 0.60 11.67
C ALA A 61 -14.38 -0.40 12.28
N GLU A 62 -15.26 -0.99 11.46
CA GLU A 62 -16.13 -2.08 11.89
C GLU A 62 -15.36 -3.38 12.09
N LEU A 63 -14.44 -3.71 11.17
CA LEU A 63 -13.54 -4.84 11.33
C LEU A 63 -12.64 -4.67 12.56
N GLU A 64 -12.12 -3.48 12.86
CA GLU A 64 -11.34 -3.19 14.07
C GLU A 64 -12.17 -3.22 15.35
N ARG A 65 -13.48 -2.97 15.28
CA ARG A 65 -14.38 -3.17 16.43
C ARG A 65 -14.67 -4.65 16.67
N GLN A 66 -14.74 -5.44 15.61
CA GLN A 66 -14.97 -6.89 15.68
C GLN A 66 -13.69 -7.67 16.01
N SER A 67 -12.54 -7.21 15.51
CA SER A 67 -11.23 -7.79 15.73
C SER A 67 -10.51 -6.94 16.77
N GLY A 68 -10.32 -7.46 17.98
CA GLY A 68 -9.51 -6.77 18.99
C GLY A 68 -8.09 -6.44 18.49
N PRO A 69 -7.34 -5.59 19.23
CA PRO A 69 -6.05 -5.08 18.78
C PRO A 69 -5.08 -6.22 18.40
N ILE A 70 -4.69 -6.25 17.14
CA ILE A 70 -3.67 -7.16 16.60
C ILE A 70 -2.32 -6.61 17.02
N GLY A 71 -1.72 -7.22 18.04
CA GLY A 71 -0.36 -6.91 18.47
C GLY A 71 0.67 -7.30 17.40
N PRO A 72 1.90 -6.76 17.46
CA PRO A 72 2.96 -7.04 16.47
C PRO A 72 3.23 -8.54 16.27
N GLY A 73 3.07 -9.38 17.31
CA GLY A 73 3.21 -10.83 17.19
C GLY A 73 2.11 -11.54 16.41
N THR A 74 0.93 -10.94 16.25
CA THR A 74 -0.19 -11.55 15.50
C THR A 74 -0.01 -11.35 13.99
N ALA A 75 0.59 -10.23 13.55
CA ALA A 75 0.94 -10.04 12.14
C ALA A 75 2.02 -11.03 11.68
N GLU A 76 3.05 -11.27 12.51
CA GLU A 76 4.07 -12.31 12.24
C GLU A 76 3.47 -13.73 12.30
N ALA A 77 2.59 -14.01 13.26
CA ALA A 77 1.94 -15.31 13.37
C ALA A 77 0.98 -15.59 12.20
N VAL A 78 0.25 -14.59 11.71
CA VAL A 78 -0.64 -14.74 10.55
C VAL A 78 0.18 -14.87 9.26
N ALA A 79 1.30 -14.17 9.12
CA ALA A 79 2.23 -14.37 8.01
C ALA A 79 2.81 -15.79 7.97
N GLY A 80 3.15 -16.37 9.14
CA GLY A 80 3.61 -17.76 9.26
C GLY A 80 2.49 -18.82 9.18
N ALA A 81 1.24 -18.45 9.48
CA ALA A 81 0.10 -19.37 9.47
C ALA A 81 -0.60 -19.45 8.10
N VAL A 82 -0.56 -18.40 7.29
CA VAL A 82 -1.32 -18.34 6.03
C VAL A 82 -0.65 -19.17 4.92
N HIS A 83 0.66 -19.37 4.95
CA HIS A 83 1.39 -20.31 4.10
C HIS A 83 2.25 -21.13 5.03
N GLY A 84 2.25 -22.47 4.96
CA GLY A 84 2.98 -23.37 5.88
C GLY A 84 4.51 -23.24 5.81
N ARG A 85 5.02 -22.03 6.04
CA ARG A 85 6.37 -21.53 5.92
C ARG A 85 6.58 -20.56 7.08
N ASP A 86 7.62 -20.84 7.85
CA ASP A 86 8.04 -20.03 8.97
C ASP A 86 8.93 -18.87 8.50
N ASN A 87 8.99 -17.80 9.28
CA ASN A 87 9.85 -16.65 8.99
C ASN A 87 11.30 -16.93 9.42
N LEU A 88 12.13 -17.44 8.50
CA LEU A 88 13.49 -17.87 8.83
C LEU A 88 14.40 -16.72 9.24
N SER A 89 14.12 -15.48 8.81
CA SER A 89 14.88 -14.28 9.25
C SER A 89 14.80 -14.00 10.76
N ARG A 90 13.92 -14.68 11.52
CA ARG A 90 13.91 -14.60 12.99
C ARG A 90 15.12 -15.27 13.65
N ILE A 91 15.84 -16.13 12.93
CA ILE A 91 17.10 -16.73 13.39
C ILE A 91 18.22 -15.71 13.19
N HIS A 92 18.94 -15.38 14.25
CA HIS A 92 20.08 -14.47 14.19
C HIS A 92 21.19 -15.04 13.31
N GLY A 93 21.70 -14.20 12.41
CA GLY A 93 22.70 -14.58 11.41
C GLY A 93 22.13 -14.92 10.04
N ILE A 94 20.80 -15.10 9.91
CA ILE A 94 20.12 -15.24 8.62
C ILE A 94 19.76 -13.86 8.09
N THR A 95 20.39 -13.44 7.00
CA THR A 95 19.99 -12.21 6.30
C THR A 95 18.77 -12.46 5.41
N PRO A 96 18.06 -11.42 4.93
CA PRO A 96 16.95 -11.60 3.99
C PRO A 96 17.36 -12.33 2.70
N GLN A 97 18.62 -12.20 2.26
CA GLN A 97 19.15 -12.96 1.12
C GLN A 97 19.34 -14.44 1.46
N ASP A 98 19.87 -14.73 2.65
CA ASP A 98 20.02 -16.12 3.12
C ASP A 98 18.66 -16.81 3.27
N GLU A 99 17.64 -16.09 3.77
CA GLU A 99 16.28 -16.62 3.84
C GLU A 99 15.74 -16.98 2.44
N ILE A 100 15.94 -16.13 1.42
CA ILE A 100 15.51 -16.43 0.05
C ILE A 100 16.21 -17.70 -0.44
N ALA A 101 17.53 -17.78 -0.28
CA ALA A 101 18.31 -18.94 -0.72
C ALA A 101 17.97 -20.23 0.07
N LEU A 102 17.64 -20.12 1.35
CA LEU A 102 17.11 -21.21 2.17
C LEU A 102 15.76 -21.71 1.65
N ASN A 103 14.86 -20.79 1.32
CA ASN A 103 13.57 -21.14 0.72
C ASN A 103 13.75 -21.79 -0.66
N GLU A 104 14.67 -21.30 -1.49
CA GLU A 104 15.02 -21.94 -2.77
C GLU A 104 15.71 -23.30 -2.59
N ALA A 105 16.37 -23.52 -1.45
CA ALA A 105 16.92 -24.80 -1.06
C ALA A 105 15.88 -25.78 -0.49
N GLY A 106 14.62 -25.34 -0.32
CA GLY A 106 13.51 -26.15 0.18
C GLY A 106 13.34 -26.13 1.71
N TYR A 107 14.10 -25.26 2.40
CA TYR A 107 13.91 -24.99 3.82
C TYR A 107 12.89 -23.88 3.97
N HIS A 108 11.71 -24.25 4.44
CA HIS A 108 10.59 -23.33 4.68
C HIS A 108 10.19 -23.30 6.15
N ARG A 109 10.68 -24.21 6.98
CA ARG A 109 10.18 -24.43 8.36
C ARG A 109 11.33 -24.47 9.35
N TYR A 110 11.10 -23.98 10.56
CA TYR A 110 12.09 -24.03 11.64
C TYR A 110 12.46 -25.48 11.98
N GLY A 111 11.49 -26.39 12.03
CA GLY A 111 11.74 -27.82 12.25
C GLY A 111 12.70 -28.46 11.24
N GLN A 112 12.73 -27.99 9.98
CA GLN A 112 13.68 -28.51 8.99
C GLN A 112 15.11 -28.06 9.30
N ILE A 113 15.30 -26.80 9.68
CA ILE A 113 16.60 -26.28 10.09
C ILE A 113 17.06 -26.93 11.38
N ALA A 114 16.17 -27.10 12.36
CA ALA A 114 16.44 -27.77 13.64
C ALA A 114 16.90 -29.23 13.48
N ALA A 115 16.41 -29.91 12.44
CA ALA A 115 16.72 -31.31 12.12
C ALA A 115 17.97 -31.47 11.24
N MET A 116 18.57 -30.38 10.75
CA MET A 116 19.75 -30.46 9.89
C MET A 116 20.92 -31.17 10.57
N GLY A 117 21.67 -31.97 9.81
CA GLY A 117 22.94 -32.55 10.23
C GLY A 117 24.14 -31.68 9.85
N SER A 118 25.33 -31.98 10.40
CA SER A 118 26.57 -31.24 10.10
C SER A 118 26.96 -31.26 8.61
N GLU A 119 26.66 -32.34 7.89
CA GLU A 119 26.89 -32.43 6.45
C GLU A 119 25.96 -31.50 5.65
N GLN A 120 24.71 -31.37 6.09
CA GLN A 120 23.72 -30.49 5.47
C GLN A 120 24.06 -29.03 5.74
N GLU A 121 24.56 -28.70 6.94
CA GLU A 121 25.11 -27.38 7.27
C GLU A 121 26.24 -27.01 6.31
N ALA A 122 27.26 -27.87 6.16
CA ALA A 122 28.40 -27.58 5.28
C ALA A 122 28.00 -27.41 3.80
N THR A 123 27.03 -28.21 3.35
CA THR A 123 26.45 -28.09 1.99
C THR A 123 25.70 -26.75 1.84
N LEU A 124 24.92 -26.37 2.85
CA LEU A 124 24.16 -25.12 2.85
C LEU A 124 25.08 -23.91 2.91
N GLU A 125 26.14 -23.94 3.74
CA GLU A 125 27.15 -22.88 3.82
C GLU A 125 27.81 -22.65 2.46
N THR A 126 28.19 -23.74 1.78
CA THR A 126 28.77 -23.66 0.44
C THR A 126 27.78 -23.05 -0.56
N ARG A 127 26.50 -23.44 -0.50
CA ARG A 127 25.45 -22.92 -1.38
C ARG A 127 25.10 -21.45 -1.12
N LEU A 128 25.13 -21.03 0.14
CA LEU A 128 24.89 -19.66 0.58
C LEU A 128 26.13 -18.76 0.42
N GLY A 129 27.30 -19.33 0.09
CA GLY A 129 28.56 -18.60 0.05
C GLY A 129 29.05 -18.15 1.44
N LEU A 130 28.57 -18.79 2.50
CA LEU A 130 29.01 -18.55 3.87
C LEU A 130 30.36 -19.24 4.13
N LYS A 131 31.12 -18.71 5.08
CA LYS A 131 32.34 -19.39 5.54
C LYS A 131 31.97 -20.71 6.22
N PRO A 132 32.79 -21.77 6.05
CA PRO A 132 32.56 -23.03 6.75
C PRO A 132 32.48 -22.84 8.27
N GLY A 133 31.46 -23.41 8.89
CA GLY A 133 31.19 -23.36 10.33
C GLY A 133 30.45 -22.11 10.83
N VAL A 134 30.01 -21.21 9.95
CA VAL A 134 29.18 -20.05 10.35
C VAL A 134 27.84 -20.50 10.94
N ILE A 135 27.16 -21.47 10.31
CA ILE A 135 25.84 -21.94 10.77
C ILE A 135 25.94 -22.56 12.16
N ALA A 136 27.01 -23.33 12.40
CA ALA A 136 27.30 -23.92 13.71
C ALA A 136 27.66 -22.86 14.75
N ARG A 137 28.48 -21.85 14.39
CA ARG A 137 28.91 -20.77 15.29
C ARG A 137 27.76 -19.86 15.70
N GLU A 138 26.86 -19.56 14.77
CA GLU A 138 25.67 -18.75 15.01
C GLU A 138 24.50 -19.59 15.57
N GLU A 139 24.71 -20.89 15.83
CA GLU A 139 23.77 -21.76 16.51
C GLU A 139 22.38 -21.83 15.85
N TRP A 140 22.32 -21.77 14.50
CA TRP A 140 21.05 -21.67 13.77
C TRP A 140 20.07 -22.81 14.13
N ARG A 141 20.60 -24.00 14.35
CA ARG A 141 19.81 -25.18 14.75
C ARG A 141 19.13 -25.04 16.09
N GLU A 142 19.84 -24.51 17.08
CA GLU A 142 19.31 -24.35 18.43
C GLU A 142 18.29 -23.21 18.47
N GLN A 143 18.56 -22.11 17.76
CA GLN A 143 17.60 -21.03 17.55
C GLN A 143 16.32 -21.53 16.87
N ALA A 144 16.46 -22.30 15.79
CA ALA A 144 15.34 -22.88 15.07
C ALA A 144 14.51 -23.81 15.98
N ARG A 145 15.15 -24.61 16.85
CA ARG A 145 14.44 -25.46 17.82
C ARG A 145 13.60 -24.65 18.79
N LEU A 146 14.12 -23.54 19.31
CA LEU A 146 13.38 -22.66 20.21
C LEU A 146 12.17 -22.02 19.52
N LEU A 147 12.35 -21.58 18.27
CA LEU A 147 11.27 -20.98 17.47
C LEU A 147 10.21 -22.02 17.08
N ASP A 148 10.60 -23.23 16.68
CA ASP A 148 9.69 -24.35 16.37
C ASP A 148 8.87 -24.77 17.60
N ALA A 149 9.50 -24.77 18.79
CA ALA A 149 8.84 -25.04 20.07
C ALA A 149 7.96 -23.87 20.57
N ARG A 150 7.84 -22.77 19.82
CA ARG A 150 7.16 -21.52 20.21
C ARG A 150 7.67 -20.92 21.53
N LYS A 151 8.96 -21.10 21.80
CA LYS A 151 9.66 -20.53 22.95
C LYS A 151 10.28 -19.18 22.58
N ASP A 152 9.47 -18.30 22.01
CA ASP A 152 9.90 -17.00 21.49
C ASP A 152 10.59 -16.14 22.58
N GLU A 153 10.08 -16.17 23.81
CA GLU A 153 10.67 -15.44 24.94
C GLU A 153 12.04 -15.98 25.38
N GLU A 154 12.26 -17.29 25.24
CA GLU A 154 13.54 -17.93 25.58
C GLU A 154 14.57 -17.62 24.48
N HIS A 155 14.17 -17.73 23.21
CA HIS A 155 14.97 -17.31 22.07
C HIS A 155 15.39 -15.84 22.18
N ALA A 156 14.43 -14.94 22.43
CA ALA A 156 14.68 -13.52 22.63
C ALA A 156 15.69 -13.27 23.76
N ARG A 157 15.53 -13.93 24.91
CA ARG A 157 16.44 -13.76 26.05
C ARG A 157 17.87 -14.18 25.75
N LEU A 158 18.05 -15.29 25.02
CA LEU A 158 19.36 -15.85 24.72
C LEU A 158 20.07 -15.11 23.58
N TYR A 159 19.33 -14.76 22.52
CA TYR A 159 19.94 -14.29 21.27
C TYR A 159 19.74 -12.79 21.00
N GLN A 160 18.62 -12.16 21.40
CA GLN A 160 18.47 -10.70 21.24
C GLN A 160 19.40 -9.93 22.17
N ARG A 161 19.61 -10.40 23.42
CA ARG A 161 20.57 -9.79 24.35
C ARG A 161 22.01 -9.84 23.83
N ARG A 162 22.37 -10.90 23.08
CA ARG A 162 23.70 -11.09 22.52
C ARG A 162 23.96 -10.12 21.35
N ALA A 163 22.92 -9.81 20.56
CA ALA A 163 23.00 -8.89 19.44
C ALA A 163 23.17 -7.41 19.85
N THR A 164 22.72 -7.02 21.06
CA THR A 164 22.79 -5.63 21.55
C THR A 164 24.12 -5.22 22.19
N HIS A 165 25.12 -6.11 22.23
CA HIS A 165 26.40 -5.87 22.90
C HIS A 165 27.64 -5.95 21.98
N VAL A 166 27.47 -5.67 20.69
CA VAL A 166 28.56 -5.48 19.72
C VAL A 166 28.50 -4.07 19.16
#